data_AF-A0A2M8G9D2-F1
#
_entry.id   AF-A0A2M8G9D2-F1
#
_cell.length_a   1.000
_cell.length_b   1.000
_cell.length_c   1.000
_cell.angle_alpha   90.00
_cell.angle_beta   90.00
_cell.angle_gamma   90.00
#
_symmetry.space_group_name_H-M   'P 1'
#
loop_
_entity.id
_entity.type
_entity.pdbx_description
1 polymer ?
#
loop_
_entity_poly.entity_id
_entity_poly.type
_entity_poly.pdbx_seq_one_letter_code
_entity_poly.pdbx_strand_id
1 'polypeptide(L)' 'MRLKQKTSEEIAQEIQDNIFRSMPADKKVDVGSQLWRLAKELVGNKINYGTNRPEASVDKSR' A
#
# COMPACT_ATOMS: atom_id res chain seq x y z
N MET A 1 -11.70 34.20 -13.48
CA MET A 1 -10.88 33.14 -12.83
C MET A 1 -11.40 31.78 -13.27
N ARG A 2 -10.58 30.95 -13.94
CA ARG A 2 -10.93 29.54 -14.20
C ARG A 2 -10.50 28.72 -12.98
N LEU A 3 -11.46 28.19 -12.23
CA LEU A 3 -11.18 27.20 -11.19
C LEU A 3 -10.64 25.95 -11.89
N LYS A 4 -9.36 25.62 -11.69
CA LYS A 4 -8.82 24.32 -12.10
C LYS A 4 -9.58 23.26 -11.30
N GLN A 5 -10.34 22.41 -11.98
CA GLN A 5 -10.94 21.24 -11.35
C GLN A 5 -9.79 20.32 -10.93
N LYS A 6 -9.71 20.02 -9.63
CA LYS A 6 -8.77 19.03 -9.11
C LYS A 6 -9.06 17.68 -9.75
N THR A 7 -8.02 16.94 -10.12
CA THR A 7 -8.19 15.60 -10.68
C THR A 7 -8.63 14.61 -9.59
N SER A 8 -9.22 13.47 -9.97
CA SER A 8 -9.65 12.45 -9.00
C SER A 8 -8.49 11.90 -8.16
N GLU A 9 -7.27 11.87 -8.73
CA GLU A 9 -6.05 11.46 -8.04
C GLU A 9 -5.67 12.43 -6.92
N GLU A 10 -5.78 13.74 -7.17
CA GLU A 10 -5.55 14.77 -6.15
C GLU A 10 -6.55 14.63 -4.99
N ILE A 11 -7.79 14.20 -5.28
CA ILE A 11 -8.82 13.97 -4.26
C ILE A 11 -8.53 12.71 -3.43
N ALA A 12 -8.09 11.62 -4.08
CA ALA A 12 -7.79 10.36 -3.39
C ALA A 12 -6.63 10.52 -2.40
N GLN A 13 -5.57 11.21 -2.82
CA GLN A 13 -4.43 11.51 -1.94
C GLN A 13 -4.84 12.40 -0.78
N GLU A 14 -5.62 13.45 -1.03
CA GLU A 14 -6.09 14.37 0.02
C GLU A 14 -6.97 13.66 1.07
N ILE A 15 -7.79 12.69 0.63
CA ILE A 15 -8.58 11.84 1.54
C ILE A 15 -7.68 10.91 2.35
N GLN A 16 -6.71 10.23 1.71
CA GLN A 16 -5.78 9.35 2.40
C GLN A 16 -4.96 10.12 3.43
N ASP A 17 -4.44 11.28 3.05
CA ASP A 17 -3.71 12.15 3.95
C ASP A 17 -4.61 12.57 5.10
N ASN A 18 -5.85 12.98 4.87
CA ASN A 18 -6.77 13.33 5.97
C ASN A 18 -7.03 12.16 6.94
N ILE A 19 -7.18 10.93 6.43
CA ILE A 19 -7.40 9.73 7.26
C ILE A 19 -6.15 9.41 8.11
N PHE A 20 -4.97 9.52 7.51
CA PHE A 20 -3.73 9.09 8.15
C PHE A 20 -2.91 10.24 8.76
N ARG A 21 -3.36 11.50 8.67
CA ARG A 21 -2.60 12.69 9.08
C ARG A 21 -2.20 12.64 10.55
N SER A 22 -3.12 12.22 11.41
CA SER A 22 -2.96 12.17 12.86
C SER A 22 -2.38 10.86 13.37
N MET A 23 -2.13 9.89 12.47
CA MET A 23 -1.64 8.57 12.84
C MET A 23 -0.10 8.56 12.87
N PRO A 24 0.54 8.12 13.98
CA PRO A 24 1.98 7.89 14.01
C PRO A 24 2.41 6.88 12.95
N ALA A 25 3.63 7.03 12.41
CA ALA A 25 4.15 6.16 11.35
C ALA A 25 4.05 4.67 11.70
N ASP A 26 4.43 4.29 12.93
CA ASP A 26 4.37 2.90 13.40
C ASP A 26 2.95 2.33 13.37
N LYS A 27 1.97 3.15 13.74
CA LYS A 27 0.55 2.76 13.69
C LYS A 27 0.04 2.61 12.26
N LYS A 28 0.53 3.41 11.30
CA LYS A 28 0.18 3.24 9.88
C LYS A 28 0.67 1.90 9.36
N VAL A 29 1.90 1.52 9.73
CA VAL A 29 2.48 0.24 9.35
C VAL A 29 1.68 -0.92 9.95
N ASP A 30 1.32 -0.84 11.24
CA ASP A 30 0.49 -1.84 11.90
C ASP A 30 -0.88 -2.00 11.22
N VAL A 31 -1.61 -0.90 11.01
CA VAL A 31 -2.92 -0.90 10.31
C VAL A 31 -2.80 -1.47 8.90
N GLY A 32 -1.78 -1.07 8.14
CA GLY A 32 -1.52 -1.61 6.82
C GLY A 32 -1.29 -3.12 6.83
N SER A 33 -0.54 -3.63 7.82
CA SER A 33 -0.26 -5.06 7.96
C SER A 33 -1.52 -5.88 8.30
N GLN A 34 -2.42 -5.31 9.11
CA GLN A 34 -3.68 -5.96 9.48
C GLN A 34 -4.66 -5.98 8.30
N LEU A 35 -4.79 -4.86 7.57
CA LEU A 35 -5.60 -4.80 6.35
C LEU A 35 -5.09 -5.79 5.29
N TRP A 36 -3.77 -5.94 5.16
CA TRP A 36 -3.16 -6.93 4.29
C TRP A 36 -3.52 -8.36 4.68
N ARG A 37 -3.43 -8.71 5.96
CA ARG A 37 -3.82 -10.04 6.47
C ARG A 37 -5.30 -10.32 6.21
N LEU A 38 -6.17 -9.36 6.51
CA LEU A 38 -7.60 -9.48 6.24
C LEU A 38 -7.87 -9.68 4.73
N ALA A 39 -7.22 -8.91 3.87
CA ALA A 39 -7.35 -9.08 2.42
C ALA A 39 -6.90 -10.48 1.97
N LYS A 40 -5.81 -11.01 2.55
CA LYS A 40 -5.35 -12.38 2.29
C LYS A 40 -6.35 -13.43 2.75
N GLU A 41 -6.98 -13.26 3.90
CA GLU A 41 -8.02 -14.16 4.40
C GLU A 41 -9.27 -14.12 3.51
N LEU A 42 -9.74 -12.93 3.13
CA LEU A 42 -10.91 -12.74 2.28
C LEU A 42 -10.72 -13.30 0.87
N VAL A 43 -9.52 -13.14 0.31
CA VAL A 43 -9.22 -13.61 -1.05
C VAL A 43 -8.73 -15.07 -1.06
N GLY A 44 -8.41 -15.63 0.12
CA GLY A 44 -7.85 -16.95 0.29
C GLY A 44 -6.58 -17.14 -0.55
N ASN A 45 -6.59 -18.17 -1.41
CA ASN A 45 -5.44 -18.55 -2.23
C ASN A 45 -5.22 -17.70 -3.50
N LYS A 46 -6.03 -16.68 -3.79
CA LYS A 46 -5.91 -15.97 -5.09
C LYS A 46 -4.86 -14.84 -5.12
N ILE A 47 -4.41 -14.33 -3.97
CA ILE A 47 -3.32 -13.34 -3.91
C ILE A 47 -2.02 -14.05 -3.53
N ASN A 48 -1.26 -14.50 -4.52
CA ASN A 48 0.12 -14.96 -4.32
C ASN A 48 1.08 -13.79 -4.56
N TYR A 49 1.51 -13.14 -3.47
CA TYR A 49 2.54 -12.12 -3.54
C TYR A 49 3.91 -12.82 -3.56
N GLY A 50 4.72 -12.57 -4.59
CA GLY A 50 6.09 -13.13 -4.70
C GLY A 50 6.32 -14.13 -5.84
N THR A 51 5.31 -14.50 -6.63
CA THR A 51 5.50 -15.40 -7.80
C THR A 51 6.29 -14.77 -8.94
N ASN A 52 6.34 -13.44 -9.01
CA ASN A 52 7.16 -12.68 -9.97
C ASN A 52 8.29 -11.90 -9.30
N ARG A 53 8.75 -12.33 -8.11
CA ARG A 53 10.02 -11.80 -7.61
C ARG A 53 11.12 -12.39 -8.51
N PRO A 54 11.90 -11.58 -9.24
CA PRO A 54 13.11 -12.10 -9.86
C PRO A 54 13.91 -12.77 -8.75
N GLU A 55 14.39 -13.99 -8.99
CA GLU A 55 15.28 -14.66 -8.06
C GLU A 55 16.39 -13.67 -7.73
N ALA A 56 16.53 -13.33 -6.44
CA ALA A 56 17.67 -12.55 -6.01
C ALA A 56 18.89 -13.34 -6.49
N SER A 57 19.66 -12.74 -7.40
CA SER A 57 20.96 -13.27 -7.79
C SER A 57 21.74 -13.45 -6.50
N VAL A 58 21.81 -14.69 -6.01
CA VAL A 58 22.68 -15.06 -4.91
C VAL A 58 24.08 -14.83 -5.47
N ASP A 59 24.67 -13.70 -5.15
CA ASP A 59 26.04 -13.39 -5.49
C ASP A 59 26.91 -14.43 -4.77
N LYS A 60 27.29 -15.48 -5.51
CA LYS A 60 28.20 -16.55 -5.05
C LYS A 60 29.65 -16.08 -5.04
N SER A 61 29.89 -14.83 -4.66
CA SER A 61 31.22 -14.28 -4.46
C SER A 61 31.56 -14.32 -2.97
N ARG A 62 31.69 -15.52 -2.41
CA ARG A 62 32.40 -15.74 -1.14
C ARG A 62 32.91 -17.16 -1.01
#